data_AF-A0A2E8KFI9-F1
#
_entry.id   AF-A0A2E8KFI9-F1
#
_cell.length_a   1.000
_cell.length_b   1.000
_cell.length_c   1.000
_cell.angle_alpha   90.00
_cell.angle_beta   90.00
_cell.angle_gamma   90.00
#
_symmetry.space_group_name_H-M   'P 1'
#
loop_
_entity.id
_entity.type
_entity.pdbx_description
1 polymer ?
#
loop_
_entity_poly.entity_id
_entity_poly.type
_entity_poly.pdbx_seq_one_letter_code
_entity_poly.pdbx_strand_id
1 'polypeptide(L)'
;MKNLIKKIDQMKNLAACQACRSIHFTLKYALITKGQLMNIPKDKTLSGKSPINLAFACNNHQLQHVLKSVLNTDDYHLQSSKNASKCLEIAHQCQVVIVDLMLNDMDGLSLIEELREQYRGLHIIAVMNKESLELVNLTADNITLMAAQSGANAVFIAPFNLAELIATVERFINDIASIH
;
A
#
# COMPACT_ATOMS: atom_id res chain seq x y z
N MET A 1 25.69 5.75 -17.68
CA MET A 1 24.66 6.79 -17.52
C MET A 1 24.12 7.35 -18.85
N LYS A 2 24.96 7.84 -19.78
CA LYS A 2 24.49 8.47 -21.04
C LYS A 2 23.62 7.56 -21.94
N ASN A 3 23.86 6.26 -21.97
CA ASN A 3 23.05 5.30 -22.75
C ASN A 3 21.68 4.98 -22.14
N LEU A 4 21.52 5.15 -20.83
CA LEU A 4 20.24 4.89 -20.15
C LEU A 4 19.29 6.08 -20.35
N ILE A 5 19.82 7.29 -20.27
CA ILE A 5 19.08 8.54 -20.52
C ILE A 5 18.58 8.60 -21.97
N LYS A 6 19.41 8.20 -22.95
CA LYS A 6 18.98 8.09 -24.36
C LYS A 6 17.86 7.07 -24.58
N LYS A 7 17.89 5.94 -23.88
CA LYS A 7 16.81 4.94 -23.93
C LYS A 7 15.52 5.48 -23.32
N ILE A 8 15.61 6.22 -22.22
CA ILE A 8 14.47 6.85 -21.55
C ILE A 8 13.80 7.89 -22.46
N ASP A 9 14.56 8.74 -23.14
CA ASP A 9 13.99 9.71 -24.09
C ASP A 9 13.37 9.05 -25.33
N GLN A 10 13.93 7.95 -25.81
CA GLN A 10 13.32 7.17 -26.90
C GLN A 10 11.98 6.53 -26.50
N MET A 11 11.82 6.15 -25.23
CA MET A 11 10.56 5.58 -24.71
C MET A 11 9.48 6.63 -24.43
N LYS A 12 9.87 7.88 -24.08
CA LYS A 12 8.92 9.00 -23.90
C LYS A 12 8.15 9.34 -25.18
N ASN A 13 8.80 9.21 -26.35
CA ASN A 13 8.16 9.51 -27.64
C ASN A 13 7.16 8.43 -28.11
N LEU A 14 7.01 7.32 -27.38
CA LEU A 14 5.98 6.30 -27.60
C LEU A 14 4.72 6.51 -26.72
N ALA A 15 4.68 7.58 -25.91
CA ALA A 15 3.67 7.84 -24.88
C ALA A 15 2.31 8.40 -25.40
N ALA A 16 1.89 8.03 -26.60
CA ALA A 16 0.55 8.36 -27.12
C ALA A 16 -0.44 7.17 -27.05
N CYS A 17 -0.02 6.01 -26.52
CA CYS A 17 -0.82 4.79 -26.53
C CYS A 17 -1.15 4.33 -25.10
N GLN A 18 -2.39 3.85 -24.88
CA GLN A 18 -2.90 3.28 -23.61
C GLN A 18 -1.99 2.20 -22.96
N ALA A 19 -1.01 1.67 -23.70
CA ALA A 19 0.06 0.80 -23.19
C ALA A 19 1.09 1.52 -22.26
N CYS A 20 1.00 2.83 -22.08
CA CYS A 20 2.05 3.60 -21.41
C CYS A 20 2.09 3.45 -19.87
N ARG A 21 1.00 3.01 -19.20
CA ARG A 21 1.02 2.76 -17.74
C ARG A 21 2.00 1.63 -17.37
N SER A 22 1.99 0.53 -18.12
CA SER A 22 2.90 -0.60 -17.87
C SER A 22 4.38 -0.27 -18.12
N ILE A 23 4.67 0.61 -19.09
CA ILE A 23 6.04 1.03 -19.40
C ILE A 23 6.59 1.99 -18.34
N HIS A 24 5.77 2.94 -17.88
CA HIS A 24 6.14 3.85 -16.80
C HIS A 24 6.37 3.09 -15.47
N PHE A 25 5.54 2.08 -15.20
CA PHE A 25 5.66 1.19 -14.06
C PHE A 25 6.94 0.35 -14.09
N THR A 26 7.23 -0.31 -15.23
CA THR A 26 8.42 -1.17 -15.37
C THR A 26 9.70 -0.39 -15.10
N LEU A 27 9.76 0.87 -15.55
CA LEU A 27 10.92 1.75 -15.31
C LEU A 27 10.99 2.21 -13.85
N LYS A 28 9.86 2.56 -13.21
CA LYS A 28 9.81 2.96 -11.81
C LYS A 28 10.31 1.85 -10.87
N TYR A 29 9.90 0.60 -11.10
CA TYR A 29 10.29 -0.54 -10.26
C TYR A 29 11.68 -1.13 -10.56
N ALA A 30 12.12 -1.11 -11.83
CA ALA A 30 13.48 -1.52 -12.21
C ALA A 30 14.56 -0.62 -11.59
N LEU A 31 14.22 0.60 -11.21
CA LEU A 31 15.11 1.54 -10.53
C LEU A 31 15.12 1.32 -8.99
N ILE A 32 13.97 0.97 -8.39
CA ILE A 32 13.87 0.61 -6.97
C ILE A 32 14.69 -0.65 -6.65
N THR A 33 14.61 -1.68 -7.48
CA THR A 33 15.34 -2.96 -7.31
C THR A 33 16.87 -2.84 -7.41
N LYS A 34 17.38 -1.73 -7.96
CA LYS A 34 18.83 -1.45 -8.07
C LYS A 34 19.39 -0.53 -6.98
N GLY A 35 18.61 -0.23 -5.93
CA GLY A 35 19.07 0.56 -4.79
C GLY A 35 19.36 2.03 -5.10
N GLN A 36 18.89 2.55 -6.25
CA GLN A 36 18.97 3.97 -6.58
C GLN A 36 17.56 4.58 -6.60
N LEU A 37 17.22 5.32 -5.54
CA LEU A 37 16.06 6.21 -5.51
C LEU A 37 16.33 7.39 -6.46
N MET A 38 16.15 7.21 -7.77
CA MET A 38 16.18 8.34 -8.70
C MET A 38 14.81 9.01 -8.76
N ASN A 39 14.82 10.33 -8.51
CA ASN A 39 13.68 11.21 -8.66
C ASN A 39 13.33 11.34 -10.15
N ILE A 40 12.36 10.54 -10.62
CA ILE A 40 11.84 10.64 -11.99
C ILE A 40 11.09 11.98 -12.09
N PRO A 41 11.43 12.86 -13.04
CA PRO A 41 10.74 14.14 -13.21
C PRO A 41 9.24 13.90 -13.35
N LYS A 42 8.45 14.59 -12.51
CA LYS A 42 6.98 14.57 -12.53
C LYS A 42 6.49 15.02 -13.89
N ASP A 43 6.15 14.06 -14.75
CA ASP A 43 5.41 14.36 -15.96
C ASP A 43 3.96 14.58 -15.56
N LYS A 44 3.51 15.85 -15.61
CA LYS A 44 2.12 16.24 -15.39
C LYS A 44 1.29 15.73 -16.57
N THR A 45 0.96 14.44 -16.58
CA THR A 45 -0.16 13.97 -17.40
C THR A 45 -1.44 14.16 -16.62
N LEU A 46 -2.14 15.22 -17.01
CA LEU A 46 -3.49 15.61 -16.63
C LEU A 46 -4.45 14.40 -16.68
N SER A 47 -4.75 13.82 -15.52
CA SER A 47 -5.93 12.99 -15.31
C SER A 47 -6.74 13.67 -14.21
N GLY A 48 -7.87 14.28 -14.56
CA GLY A 48 -8.78 14.97 -13.62
C GLY A 48 -9.51 14.03 -12.65
N LYS A 49 -8.87 12.94 -12.24
CA LYS A 49 -9.41 11.98 -11.27
C LYS A 49 -8.80 12.31 -9.90
N SER A 50 -9.64 12.46 -8.89
CA SER A 50 -9.18 12.60 -7.51
C SER A 50 -8.35 11.37 -7.11
N PRO A 51 -7.26 11.55 -6.33
CA PRO A 51 -6.46 10.44 -5.86
C PRO A 51 -7.33 9.47 -5.04
N ILE A 52 -6.98 8.20 -5.11
CA ILE A 52 -7.64 7.13 -4.35
C ILE A 52 -7.14 7.19 -2.91
N ASN A 53 -8.06 7.14 -1.96
CA ASN A 53 -7.72 7.27 -0.54
C ASN A 53 -7.37 5.90 0.06
N LEU A 54 -6.20 5.85 0.67
CA LEU A 54 -5.70 4.70 1.42
C LEU A 54 -5.56 5.13 2.88
N ALA A 55 -5.90 4.26 3.83
CA ALA A 55 -5.59 4.48 5.23
C ALA A 55 -4.46 3.56 5.71
N PHE A 56 -3.67 4.03 6.67
CA PHE A 56 -2.69 3.24 7.38
C PHE A 56 -2.76 3.48 8.89
N ALA A 57 -3.25 2.49 9.64
CA ALA A 57 -3.23 2.49 11.10
C ALA A 57 -1.91 1.89 11.60
N CYS A 58 -1.03 2.71 12.18
CA CYS A 58 0.28 2.26 12.67
C CYS A 58 0.86 3.25 13.68
N ASN A 59 1.51 2.76 14.72
CA ASN A 59 2.27 3.54 15.70
C ASN A 59 3.76 3.69 15.34
N ASN A 60 4.28 2.89 14.40
CA ASN A 60 5.68 2.92 13.97
C ASN A 60 5.97 4.03 12.94
N HIS A 61 6.64 5.09 13.38
CA HIS A 61 6.99 6.25 12.54
C HIS A 61 7.88 5.91 11.33
N GLN A 62 8.78 4.93 11.44
CA GLN A 62 9.65 4.53 10.34
C GLN A 62 8.85 3.82 9.25
N LEU A 63 7.99 2.88 9.63
CA LEU A 63 7.11 2.19 8.68
C LEU A 63 6.14 3.15 8.01
N GLN A 64 5.55 4.08 8.77
CA GLN A 64 4.74 5.17 8.21
C GLN A 64 5.51 5.99 7.18
N HIS A 65 6.74 6.39 7.48
CA HIS A 65 7.56 7.17 6.56
C HIS A 65 7.86 6.40 5.27
N VAL A 66 8.23 5.12 5.40
CA VAL A 66 8.49 4.24 4.25
C VAL A 66 7.23 4.09 3.40
N LEU A 67 6.09 3.69 3.97
CA LEU A 67 4.86 3.48 3.21
C LEU A 67 4.33 4.78 2.59
N LYS A 68 4.42 5.92 3.29
CA LYS A 68 4.10 7.22 2.69
C LYS A 68 4.98 7.54 1.49
N SER A 69 6.27 7.22 1.54
CA SER A 69 7.18 7.50 0.42
C SER A 69 6.87 6.71 -0.85
N VAL A 70 6.23 5.54 -0.73
CA VAL A 70 5.89 4.68 -1.87
C VAL A 70 4.42 4.75 -2.30
N LEU A 71 3.49 4.97 -1.37
CA LEU A 71 2.04 4.96 -1.62
C LEU A 71 1.42 6.35 -1.65
N ASN A 72 2.12 7.43 -1.29
CA ASN A 72 1.58 8.79 -1.47
C ASN A 72 2.08 9.37 -2.80
N THR A 73 1.31 9.11 -3.86
CA THR A 73 1.63 9.45 -5.26
C THR A 73 0.53 10.36 -5.85
N ASP A 74 0.61 10.67 -7.14
CA ASP A 74 -0.47 11.41 -7.80
C ASP A 74 -1.76 10.56 -7.94
N ASP A 75 -1.65 9.22 -7.89
CA ASP A 75 -2.78 8.28 -7.97
C ASP A 75 -3.36 7.90 -6.59
N TYR A 76 -2.54 7.99 -5.54
CA TYR A 76 -2.85 7.48 -4.21
C TYR A 76 -2.57 8.51 -3.12
N HIS A 77 -3.51 8.68 -2.20
CA HIS A 77 -3.35 9.49 -1.01
C HIS A 77 -3.35 8.59 0.23
N LEU A 78 -2.19 8.43 0.89
CA LEU A 78 -2.07 7.62 2.10
C LEU A 78 -2.28 8.48 3.36
N GLN A 79 -3.44 8.37 4.00
CA GLN A 79 -3.71 8.93 5.31
C GLN A 79 -3.23 7.98 6.41
N SER A 80 -2.35 8.45 7.30
CA SER A 80 -1.91 7.65 8.45
C SER A 80 -2.65 8.06 9.72
N SER A 81 -3.14 7.06 10.44
CA SER A 81 -3.67 7.17 11.80
C SER A 81 -2.67 6.53 12.77
N LYS A 82 -2.50 7.14 13.95
CA LYS A 82 -1.60 6.62 14.99
C LYS A 82 -2.27 5.56 15.88
N ASN A 83 -3.56 5.35 15.71
CA ASN A 83 -4.42 4.59 16.61
C ASN A 83 -5.66 4.07 15.86
N ALA A 84 -6.33 3.09 16.45
CA ALA A 84 -7.48 2.42 15.86
C ALA A 84 -8.68 3.36 15.72
N SER A 85 -8.99 4.15 16.75
CA SER A 85 -10.14 5.06 16.73
C SER A 85 -10.07 6.04 15.55
N LYS A 86 -8.90 6.63 15.28
CA LYS A 86 -8.75 7.55 14.15
C LYS A 86 -8.82 6.84 12.80
N CYS A 87 -8.44 5.56 12.74
CA CYS A 87 -8.60 4.76 11.52
C CYS A 87 -10.09 4.56 11.17
N LEU A 88 -10.91 4.23 12.16
CA LEU A 88 -12.35 4.03 11.97
C LEU A 88 -13.04 5.30 11.46
N GLU A 89 -12.67 6.46 11.99
CA GLU A 89 -13.20 7.76 11.54
C GLU A 89 -12.99 8.02 10.05
N ILE A 90 -11.85 7.59 9.47
CA ILE A 90 -11.48 7.87 8.08
C ILE A 90 -11.77 6.71 7.12
N ALA A 91 -12.04 5.50 7.65
CA ALA A 91 -12.17 4.28 6.86
C ALA A 91 -13.29 4.36 5.80
N HIS A 92 -14.39 5.04 6.10
CA HIS A 92 -15.51 5.23 5.17
C HIS A 92 -15.14 5.94 3.85
N GLN A 93 -14.00 6.66 3.82
CA GLN A 93 -13.52 7.39 2.64
C GLN A 93 -12.47 6.62 1.84
N CYS A 94 -12.03 5.47 2.35
CA CYS A 94 -10.89 4.72 1.86
C CYS A 94 -11.33 3.48 1.07
N GLN A 95 -10.51 3.09 0.10
CA GLN A 95 -10.71 1.87 -0.68
C GLN A 95 -9.89 0.69 -0.13
N VAL A 96 -8.74 1.00 0.48
CA VAL A 96 -7.86 0.04 1.13
C VAL A 96 -7.41 0.59 2.47
N VAL A 97 -7.42 -0.26 3.49
CA VAL A 97 -6.83 0.05 4.80
C VAL A 97 -5.69 -0.92 5.08
N ILE A 98 -4.54 -0.37 5.42
CA ILE A 98 -3.40 -1.11 5.95
C ILE A 98 -3.47 -0.99 7.48
N VAL A 99 -3.41 -2.11 8.18
CA VAL A 99 -3.50 -2.17 9.64
C VAL A 99 -2.25 -2.82 10.20
N ASP A 100 -1.48 -2.08 11.00
CA ASP A 100 -0.50 -2.67 11.89
C ASP A 100 -1.23 -3.48 12.97
N LEU A 101 -0.85 -4.74 13.17
CA LEU A 101 -1.48 -5.60 14.16
C LEU A 101 -1.15 -5.19 15.60
N MET A 102 -0.11 -4.39 15.81
CA MET A 102 0.35 -3.95 17.12
C MET A 102 0.15 -2.45 17.30
N LEU A 103 -1.09 -2.03 17.58
CA LEU A 103 -1.41 -0.62 17.88
C LEU A 103 -1.31 -0.32 19.38
N ASN A 104 -1.25 0.97 19.71
CA ASN A 104 -1.08 1.42 21.10
C ASN A 104 -2.39 1.38 21.91
N ASP A 105 -3.54 1.52 21.25
CA ASP A 105 -4.85 1.73 21.87
C ASP A 105 -5.77 0.50 21.80
N MET A 106 -5.57 -0.37 20.81
CA MET A 106 -6.37 -1.57 20.61
C MET A 106 -5.56 -2.64 19.88
N ASP A 107 -5.92 -3.91 20.05
CA ASP A 107 -5.37 -4.99 19.23
C ASP A 107 -5.78 -4.80 17.75
N GLY A 108 -4.82 -4.95 16.83
CA GLY A 108 -5.09 -4.68 15.41
C GLY A 108 -6.04 -5.69 14.78
N LEU A 109 -6.19 -6.92 15.31
CA LEU A 109 -7.20 -7.86 14.82
C LEU A 109 -8.60 -7.37 15.16
N SER A 110 -8.82 -6.82 16.36
CA SER A 110 -10.09 -6.20 16.72
C SER A 110 -10.44 -5.01 15.81
N LEU A 111 -9.45 -4.21 15.39
CA LEU A 111 -9.70 -3.14 14.40
C LEU A 111 -10.14 -3.72 13.05
N ILE A 112 -9.53 -4.82 12.62
CA ILE A 112 -9.88 -5.48 11.36
C ILE A 112 -11.33 -6.00 11.43
N GLU A 113 -11.73 -6.58 12.56
CA GLU A 113 -13.11 -7.06 12.79
C GLU A 113 -14.11 -5.90 12.68
N GLU A 114 -13.88 -4.80 13.41
CA GLU A 114 -14.76 -3.63 13.36
C GLU A 114 -14.86 -3.02 11.96
N LEU A 115 -13.73 -2.91 11.25
CA LEU A 115 -13.70 -2.43 9.86
C LEU A 115 -14.49 -3.36 8.93
N ARG A 116 -14.39 -4.68 9.11
CA ARG A 116 -15.10 -5.67 8.28
C ARG A 116 -16.60 -5.66 8.55
N GLU A 117 -17.01 -5.49 9.81
CA GLU A 117 -18.41 -5.37 10.20
C GLU A 117 -19.06 -4.12 9.59
N GLN A 118 -18.37 -2.97 9.64
CA GLN A 118 -18.90 -1.70 9.14
C GLN A 118 -18.80 -1.57 7.61
N TYR A 119 -17.75 -2.12 6.99
CA TYR A 119 -17.43 -1.91 5.59
C TYR A 119 -17.12 -3.22 4.86
N ARG A 120 -18.17 -3.98 4.50
CA ARG A 120 -18.03 -5.29 3.84
C ARG A 120 -17.21 -5.27 2.54
N GLY A 121 -17.22 -4.17 1.78
CA GLY A 121 -16.47 -4.02 0.53
C GLY A 121 -15.03 -3.49 0.71
N LEU A 122 -14.62 -3.18 1.94
CA LEU A 122 -13.30 -2.61 2.19
C LEU A 122 -12.21 -3.68 2.06
N HIS A 123 -11.15 -3.36 1.33
CA HIS A 123 -9.97 -4.21 1.30
C HIS A 123 -9.04 -3.87 2.46
N ILE A 124 -8.61 -4.91 3.19
CA ILE A 124 -7.85 -4.77 4.41
C ILE A 124 -6.53 -5.55 4.27
N ILE A 125 -5.41 -4.90 4.55
CA ILE A 125 -4.08 -5.51 4.59
C ILE A 125 -3.59 -5.48 6.02
N ALA A 126 -3.33 -6.64 6.62
CA ALA A 126 -2.68 -6.73 7.92
C ALA A 126 -1.15 -6.66 7.74
N VAL A 127 -0.49 -5.92 8.63
CA VAL A 127 0.97 -5.81 8.68
C VAL A 127 1.41 -6.08 10.11
N MET A 128 2.48 -6.84 10.30
CA MET A 128 3.10 -7.03 11.60
C MET A 128 4.61 -7.06 11.44
N ASN A 129 5.37 -6.56 12.39
CA ASN A 129 6.82 -6.75 12.39
C ASN A 129 7.21 -8.08 13.05
N LYS A 130 8.33 -8.65 12.59
CA LYS A 130 8.85 -9.90 13.12
C LYS A 130 9.17 -9.81 14.62
N GLU A 131 9.65 -8.67 15.12
CA GLU A 131 9.93 -8.55 16.55
C GLU A 131 8.64 -8.69 17.39
N SER A 132 7.52 -8.11 16.96
CA SER A 132 6.26 -8.30 17.70
C SER A 132 5.70 -9.69 17.57
N LEU A 133 5.90 -10.36 16.43
CA LEU A 133 5.52 -11.76 16.24
C LEU A 133 6.23 -12.66 17.27
N GLU A 134 7.53 -12.42 17.49
CA GLU A 134 8.32 -13.13 18.49
C GLU A 134 7.84 -12.82 19.92
N LEU A 135 7.45 -11.57 20.22
CA LEU A 135 6.93 -11.19 21.54
C LEU A 135 5.64 -11.91 21.93
N VAL A 136 4.76 -12.20 20.96
CA VAL A 136 3.49 -12.89 21.21
C VAL A 136 3.60 -14.41 21.13
N ASN A 137 4.79 -14.97 20.87
CA ASN A 137 5.05 -16.40 20.73
C ASN A 137 4.13 -17.10 19.70
N LEU A 138 3.84 -16.41 18.59
CA LEU A 138 3.04 -16.95 17.49
C LEU A 138 3.90 -17.13 16.23
N THR A 139 3.49 -18.04 15.35
CA THR A 139 4.10 -18.17 14.03
C THR A 139 3.44 -17.24 13.01
N ALA A 140 4.13 -16.99 11.89
CA ALA A 140 3.55 -16.22 10.78
C ALA A 140 2.25 -16.86 10.26
N ASP A 141 2.15 -18.20 10.28
CA ASP A 141 0.95 -18.92 9.88
C ASP A 141 -0.21 -18.68 10.85
N ASN A 142 0.06 -18.64 12.17
CA ASN A 142 -0.95 -18.29 13.18
C ASN A 142 -1.51 -16.89 12.92
N ILE A 143 -0.63 -15.89 12.75
CA ILE A 143 -1.05 -14.52 12.48
C ILE A 143 -1.79 -14.39 11.15
N THR A 144 -1.32 -15.10 10.12
CA THR A 144 -1.99 -15.10 8.81
C THR A 144 -3.41 -15.63 8.91
N LEU A 145 -3.59 -16.75 9.62
CA LEU A 145 -4.91 -17.34 9.85
C LEU A 145 -5.81 -16.42 10.66
N MET A 146 -5.31 -15.88 11.78
CA MET A 146 -6.08 -14.99 12.65
C MET A 146 -6.52 -13.72 11.92
N ALA A 147 -5.60 -13.05 11.23
CA ALA A 147 -5.92 -11.85 10.46
C ALA A 147 -6.95 -12.13 9.35
N ALA A 148 -6.82 -13.27 8.65
CA ALA A 148 -7.79 -13.67 7.63
C ALA A 148 -9.18 -13.96 8.25
N GLN A 149 -9.25 -14.62 9.41
CA GLN A 149 -10.49 -14.88 10.13
C GLN A 149 -11.17 -13.59 10.61
N SER A 150 -10.40 -12.61 11.07
CA SER A 150 -10.88 -11.27 11.43
C SER A 150 -11.35 -10.46 10.22
N GLY A 151 -10.95 -10.84 8.99
CA GLY A 151 -11.43 -10.26 7.75
C GLY A 151 -10.38 -9.54 6.92
N ALA A 152 -9.08 -9.71 7.18
CA ALA A 152 -8.01 -9.22 6.32
C ALA A 152 -8.00 -9.97 4.98
N ASN A 153 -7.67 -9.25 3.90
CA ASN A 153 -7.55 -9.79 2.54
C ASN A 153 -6.10 -10.15 2.18
N ALA A 154 -5.12 -9.63 2.92
CA ALA A 154 -3.70 -9.95 2.78
C ALA A 154 -2.96 -9.71 4.10
N VAL A 155 -1.82 -10.38 4.28
CA VAL A 155 -0.99 -10.27 5.48
C VAL A 155 0.48 -10.13 5.07
N PHE A 156 1.19 -9.20 5.69
CA PHE A 156 2.62 -8.98 5.47
C PHE A 156 3.38 -8.95 6.80
N ILE A 157 4.43 -9.77 6.91
CA ILE A 157 5.31 -9.77 8.07
C ILE A 157 6.63 -9.06 7.73
N ALA A 158 6.96 -7.98 8.43
CA ALA A 158 8.17 -7.21 8.19
C ALA A 158 9.41 -7.95 8.73
N PRO A 159 10.53 -7.98 7.99
CA PRO A 159 10.75 -7.31 6.72
C PRO A 159 10.05 -8.01 5.54
N PHE A 160 9.27 -7.25 4.77
CA PHE A 160 8.57 -7.74 3.58
C PHE A 160 9.02 -6.99 2.32
N ASN A 161 8.70 -7.57 1.16
CA ASN A 161 8.96 -6.94 -0.12
C ASN A 161 7.96 -5.80 -0.38
N LEU A 162 8.43 -4.55 -0.37
CA LEU A 162 7.57 -3.38 -0.66
C LEU A 162 6.89 -3.46 -2.03
N ALA A 163 7.52 -4.05 -3.04
CA ALA A 163 6.91 -4.17 -4.36
C ALA A 163 5.69 -5.11 -4.35
N GLU A 164 5.70 -6.13 -3.50
CA GLU A 164 4.58 -7.07 -3.33
C GLU A 164 3.40 -6.43 -2.60
N LEU A 165 3.68 -5.59 -1.59
CA LEU A 165 2.66 -4.79 -0.92
C LEU A 165 1.99 -3.83 -1.90
N ILE A 166 2.76 -3.11 -2.71
CA ILE A 166 2.20 -2.16 -3.68
C ILE A 166 1.38 -2.89 -4.76
N ALA A 167 1.90 -4.01 -5.28
CA ALA A 167 1.15 -4.84 -6.24
C ALA A 167 -0.18 -5.36 -5.65
N THR A 168 -0.21 -5.65 -4.35
CA THR A 168 -1.43 -6.05 -3.64
C THR A 168 -2.42 -4.90 -3.51
N VAL A 169 -1.96 -3.70 -3.16
CA VAL A 169 -2.80 -2.48 -3.15
C VAL A 169 -3.39 -2.23 -4.54
N GLU A 170 -2.57 -2.28 -5.59
CA GLU A 170 -3.00 -2.07 -6.97
C GLU A 170 -4.05 -3.09 -7.41
N ARG A 171 -3.86 -4.37 -7.07
CA ARG A 171 -4.85 -5.42 -7.33
C ARG A 171 -6.19 -5.10 -6.68
N PHE A 172 -6.20 -4.76 -5.39
CA PHE A 172 -7.41 -4.41 -4.65
C PHE A 172 -8.14 -3.20 -5.23
N ILE A 173 -7.40 -2.19 -5.68
CA ILE A 173 -8.00 -1.04 -6.36
C ILE A 173 -8.63 -1.40 -7.70
N ASN A 174 -7.98 -2.26 -8.49
CA ASN A 174 -8.51 -2.70 -9.78
C ASN A 174 -9.75 -3.59 -9.63
N ASP A 175 -9.80 -4.41 -8.57
CA ASP A 175 -10.95 -5.25 -8.25
C ASP A 175 -12.20 -4.39 -8.00
N ILE A 176 -12.06 -3.30 -7.25
CA ILE A 176 -13.15 -2.33 -7.01
C ILE A 176 -13.60 -1.64 -8.31
N ALA A 177 -12.64 -1.27 -9.17
CA ALA A 177 -12.91 -0.59 -10.43
C ALA A 177 -13.60 -1.48 -11.48
N SER A 178 -13.51 -2.81 -11.36
CA SER A 178 -14.10 -3.76 -12.30
C SER A 178 -15.57 -4.10 -11.97
N ILE A 179 -16.07 -3.63 -10.83
CA ILE A 179 -17.45 -3.88 -10.34
C ILE A 179 -18.41 -2.75 -10.77
N HIS A 180 -17.89 -1.63 -11.29
CA HIS A 180 -18.66 -0.47 -11.78
C HIS A 180 -18.40 -0.23 -13.26
#